data_AF-A0A016WPM1-F1
#
_entry.id   AF-A0A016WPM1-F1
#
_cell.length_a   1.000
_cell.length_b   1.000
_cell.length_c   1.000
_cell.angle_alpha   90.00
_cell.angle_beta   90.00
_cell.angle_gamma   90.00
#
_symmetry.space_group_name_H-M   'P 1'
#
loop_
_entity.id
_entity.type
_entity.pdbx_description
1 polymer ?
#
loop_
_entity_poly.entity_id
_entity_poly.type
_entity_poly.pdbx_seq_one_letter_code
_entity_poly.pdbx_strand_id
1 'polypeptide(L)'
;MGAVPLVVELIAVFVLTALLLNKYADWRRHHLFVTVSTFVGWYFSFVIIFVLPLDVAITFYHKCEVEQARSLNNTLGELTHCEKPGGYIPDAVLLCLWRIVYWTAQVLTWLVLPFMQSYVNAGDFTAYGKMKAALFNNAVYYGLYLLVFALLLVYAIIKGVVINMEHLKVILVSASNTWGLFLLVVLLGYGFVELPRSLWHMGSRDYRLNKTYFNIDKMSSDKCEAEEGIKETYRFILHAPVVK
;
A
#
# COMPACT_ATOMS: atom_id res chain seq x y z
N MET A 1 -17.15 -11.56 -26.91
CA MET A 1 -17.63 -10.25 -26.42
C MET A 1 -17.37 -10.01 -24.92
N GLY A 2 -17.10 -11.03 -24.09
CA GLY A 2 -16.96 -10.86 -22.63
C GLY A 2 -15.68 -10.16 -22.12
N ALA A 3 -14.53 -10.27 -22.81
CA ALA A 3 -13.28 -9.65 -22.33
C ALA A 3 -13.12 -8.16 -22.69
N VAL A 4 -13.89 -7.67 -23.66
CA VAL A 4 -13.83 -6.27 -24.14
C VAL A 4 -14.15 -5.26 -23.03
N PRO A 5 -15.24 -5.40 -22.24
CA PRO A 5 -15.53 -4.44 -21.17
C PRO A 5 -14.42 -4.37 -20.12
N LEU A 6 -13.84 -5.51 -19.70
CA LEU A 6 -12.71 -5.52 -18.78
C LEU A 6 -11.50 -4.76 -19.35
N VAL A 7 -11.15 -4.99 -20.63
CA VAL A 7 -10.02 -4.30 -21.25
C VAL A 7 -10.27 -2.79 -21.30
N VAL A 8 -11.49 -2.37 -21.63
CA VAL A 8 -11.87 -0.95 -21.64
C VAL A 8 -11.78 -0.36 -20.22
N GLU A 9 -12.25 -1.07 -19.20
CA GLU A 9 -12.16 -0.66 -17.80
C GLU A 9 -10.70 -0.52 -17.36
N LEU A 10 -9.84 -1.50 -17.65
CA LEU A 10 -8.42 -1.45 -17.31
C LEU A 10 -7.71 -0.27 -17.98
N ILE A 11 -8.01 0.00 -19.26
CA ILE A 11 -7.46 1.17 -19.98
C ILE A 11 -8.00 2.47 -19.36
N ALA A 12 -9.29 2.55 -19.05
CA ALA A 12 -9.88 3.72 -18.44
C ALA A 12 -9.26 4.02 -17.07
N VAL A 13 -9.05 2.99 -16.25
CA VAL A 13 -8.36 3.11 -14.96
C VAL A 13 -6.92 3.55 -15.15
N PHE A 14 -6.19 3.02 -16.14
CA PHE A 14 -4.83 3.42 -16.46
C PHE A 14 -4.75 4.91 -16.85
N VAL A 15 -5.66 5.38 -17.69
CA VAL A 15 -5.72 6.80 -18.08
C VAL A 15 -6.08 7.67 -16.87
N LEU A 16 -7.06 7.25 -16.07
CA LEU A 16 -7.45 7.96 -14.85
C LEU A 16 -6.28 8.08 -13.87
N THR A 17 -5.54 7.00 -13.62
CA THR A 17 -4.39 7.03 -12.71
C THR A 17 -3.27 7.91 -13.24
N ALA A 18 -3.01 7.89 -14.54
CA ALA A 18 -2.01 8.76 -15.17
C ALA A 18 -2.39 10.24 -15.05
N LEU A 19 -3.67 10.58 -15.26
CA LEU A 19 -4.18 11.95 -15.12
C LEU A 19 -4.12 12.44 -13.67
N LEU A 20 -4.53 11.60 -12.71
CA LEU A 20 -4.45 11.93 -11.29
C LEU A 20 -2.99 12.11 -10.86
N LEU A 21 -2.11 11.21 -11.27
CA LEU A 21 -0.70 11.32 -10.94
C LEU A 21 -0.08 12.58 -11.53
N ASN A 22 -0.39 12.94 -12.79
CA ASN A 22 0.09 14.19 -13.39
C ASN A 22 -0.47 15.45 -12.71
N LYS A 23 -1.70 15.38 -12.14
CA LYS A 23 -2.30 16.50 -11.41
C LYS A 23 -1.67 16.71 -10.02
N TYR A 24 -1.36 15.62 -9.32
CA TYR A 24 -0.86 15.67 -7.94
C TYR A 24 0.65 15.56 -7.81
N ALA A 25 1.34 14.98 -8.80
CA ALA A 25 2.79 14.83 -8.85
C ALA A 25 3.34 15.46 -10.14
N ASP A 26 4.28 16.40 -9.99
CA ASP A 26 4.96 17.02 -11.12
C ASP A 26 6.00 16.04 -11.69
N TRP A 27 5.64 15.28 -12.73
CA TRP A 27 6.44 14.17 -13.27
C TRP A 27 7.86 14.60 -13.71
N ARG A 28 8.07 15.90 -13.98
CA ARG A 28 9.38 16.42 -14.38
C ARG A 28 10.35 16.66 -13.21
N ARG A 29 9.85 16.78 -11.99
CA ARG A 29 10.67 17.13 -10.81
C ARG A 29 11.00 15.94 -9.93
N HIS A 30 10.24 14.86 -10.01
CA HIS A 30 10.39 13.71 -9.12
C HIS A 30 11.26 12.61 -9.72
N HIS A 31 11.93 11.85 -8.85
CA HIS A 31 12.68 10.67 -9.25
C HIS A 31 11.74 9.64 -9.88
N LEU A 32 12.10 9.17 -11.07
CA LEU A 32 11.30 8.23 -11.88
C LEU A 32 10.87 6.98 -11.09
N PHE A 33 11.75 6.46 -10.23
CA PHE A 33 11.47 5.29 -9.40
C PHE A 33 10.28 5.50 -8.46
N VAL A 34 10.18 6.68 -7.83
CA VAL A 34 9.06 7.03 -6.96
C VAL A 34 7.77 7.13 -7.77
N THR A 35 7.81 7.85 -8.90
CA THR A 35 6.64 8.02 -9.77
C THR A 35 6.09 6.68 -10.27
N VAL A 36 6.95 5.76 -10.71
CA VAL A 36 6.54 4.44 -11.19
C VAL A 36 5.93 3.60 -10.06
N SER A 37 6.56 3.55 -8.89
CA SER A 37 6.03 2.81 -7.74
C SER A 37 4.65 3.32 -7.30
N THR A 38 4.50 4.64 -7.21
CA THR A 38 3.22 5.27 -6.86
C THR A 38 2.17 5.00 -7.94
N PHE A 39 2.53 5.10 -9.22
CA PHE A 39 1.63 4.78 -10.32
C PHE A 39 1.11 3.35 -10.25
N VAL A 40 2.02 2.38 -10.07
CA VAL A 40 1.69 0.96 -9.96
C VAL A 40 0.79 0.69 -8.77
N GLY A 41 1.10 1.28 -7.60
CA GLY A 41 0.29 1.16 -6.40
C GLY A 41 -1.13 1.69 -6.61
N TRP A 42 -1.26 2.92 -7.13
CA TRP A 42 -2.56 3.54 -7.38
C TRP A 42 -3.37 2.79 -8.43
N TYR A 43 -2.72 2.36 -9.52
CA TYR A 43 -3.36 1.58 -10.57
C TYR A 43 -4.01 0.32 -10.00
N PHE A 44 -3.26 -0.48 -9.24
CA PHE A 44 -3.83 -1.71 -8.67
C PHE A 44 -4.91 -1.44 -7.62
N SER A 45 -4.77 -0.39 -6.80
CA SER A 45 -5.83 -0.01 -5.86
C SER A 45 -7.12 0.37 -6.57
N PHE A 46 -7.07 1.14 -7.66
CA PHE A 46 -8.27 1.50 -8.43
C PHE A 46 -8.83 0.32 -9.24
N VAL A 47 -7.97 -0.55 -9.78
CA VAL A 47 -8.42 -1.77 -10.49
C VAL A 47 -9.29 -2.65 -9.59
N ILE A 48 -8.93 -2.81 -8.31
CA ILE A 48 -9.71 -3.63 -7.36
C ILE A 48 -11.15 -3.13 -7.23
N ILE A 49 -11.39 -1.82 -7.25
CA ILE A 49 -12.73 -1.23 -7.10
C ILE A 49 -13.67 -1.66 -8.23
N PHE A 50 -13.15 -1.80 -9.45
CA PHE A 50 -13.95 -2.17 -10.63
C PHE A 50 -14.00 -3.69 -10.85
N VAL A 51 -12.90 -4.41 -10.57
CA VAL A 51 -12.82 -5.86 -10.78
C VAL A 51 -13.60 -6.64 -9.72
N LEU A 52 -13.67 -6.14 -8.48
CA LEU A 52 -14.32 -6.86 -7.37
C LEU A 52 -15.83 -7.07 -7.59
N PRO A 53 -16.63 -6.07 -8.01
CA PRO A 53 -18.04 -6.29 -8.36
C PRO A 53 -18.23 -7.34 -9.46
N LEU A 54 -17.36 -7.36 -10.46
CA LEU A 54 -17.40 -8.32 -11.56
C LEU A 54 -17.07 -9.75 -11.09
N ASP A 55 -16.06 -9.89 -10.23
CA ASP A 55 -15.68 -11.17 -9.60
C ASP A 55 -16.85 -11.73 -8.76
N VAL A 56 -17.48 -10.88 -7.97
CA VAL A 56 -18.68 -11.24 -7.19
C VAL A 56 -19.83 -11.68 -8.10
N ALA A 57 -20.08 -10.96 -9.21
CA ALA A 57 -21.11 -11.33 -10.17
C ALA A 57 -20.85 -12.69 -10.84
N ILE A 58 -19.59 -12.96 -11.21
CA ILE A 58 -19.17 -14.25 -11.78
C ILE A 58 -19.33 -15.37 -10.75
N THR A 59 -18.99 -15.11 -9.48
CA THR A 59 -19.17 -16.08 -8.38
C THR A 59 -20.64 -16.43 -8.16
N PHE A 60 -21.54 -15.44 -8.21
CA PHE A 60 -22.99 -15.68 -8.13
C PHE A 60 -23.52 -16.49 -9.32
N TYR A 61 -23.01 -16.23 -10.53
CA TYR A 61 -23.34 -17.01 -11.71
C TYR A 61 -22.94 -18.49 -11.56
N HIS A 62 -21.72 -18.77 -11.11
CA HIS A 62 -21.28 -20.16 -10.87
C HIS A 62 -22.07 -20.85 -9.76
N LYS A 63 -22.44 -20.12 -8.72
CA LYS A 63 -23.32 -20.65 -7.66
C LYS A 63 -24.70 -21.03 -8.23
N CYS A 64 -25.27 -20.20 -9.11
CA CYS A 64 -26.52 -20.50 -9.81
C CYS A 64 -26.41 -21.77 -10.66
N GLU A 65 -25.35 -21.94 -11.45
CA GLU A 65 -25.14 -23.14 -12.27
C GLU A 65 -25.07 -24.41 -11.42
N VAL A 66 -24.36 -24.36 -10.28
CA VAL A 66 -24.24 -25.50 -9.36
C VAL A 66 -25.58 -25.84 -8.69
N GLU A 67 -26.35 -24.83 -8.29
CA GLU A 67 -27.68 -25.03 -7.69
C GLU A 67 -28.69 -25.58 -8.72
N GLN A 68 -28.64 -25.10 -9.96
CA GLN A 68 -29.45 -25.61 -11.06
C GLN A 68 -29.17 -27.08 -11.33
N ALA A 69 -27.89 -27.47 -11.41
CA ALA A 69 -27.48 -28.86 -11.60
C ALA A 69 -27.94 -29.79 -10.46
N ARG A 70 -27.98 -29.29 -9.22
CA ARG A 70 -28.53 -30.03 -8.07
C ARG A 70 -30.06 -30.18 -8.14
N SER A 71 -30.76 -29.13 -8.55
CA SER A 71 -32.23 -29.13 -8.65
C SER A 71 -32.74 -30.11 -9.71
N LEU A 72 -32.05 -30.18 -10.86
CA LEU A 72 -32.36 -31.13 -11.94
C LEU A 72 -32.31 -32.61 -11.49
N ASN A 73 -31.47 -32.94 -10.52
CA ASN A 73 -31.35 -34.30 -10.00
C ASN A 73 -32.46 -34.70 -9.01
N ASN A 74 -33.19 -33.75 -8.42
CA ASN A 74 -34.16 -33.99 -7.35
C ASN A 74 -35.64 -33.98 -7.80
N THR A 75 -35.89 -33.99 -9.12
CA THR A 75 -37.21 -34.00 -9.81
C THR A 75 -38.10 -32.75 -9.63
N LEU A 76 -38.55 -32.20 -10.77
CA LEU A 76 -39.55 -31.12 -10.95
C LEU A 76 -39.24 -29.75 -10.30
N GLY A 77 -37.97 -29.34 -10.30
CA GLY A 77 -37.60 -27.95 -10.04
C GLY A 77 -37.83 -27.07 -11.28
N GLU A 78 -38.46 -25.90 -11.10
CA GLU A 78 -38.53 -24.86 -12.14
C GLU A 78 -37.13 -24.56 -12.70
N LEU A 79 -37.05 -24.36 -14.02
CA LEU A 79 -35.83 -23.99 -14.72
C LEU A 79 -35.43 -22.56 -14.32
N THR A 80 -34.59 -22.44 -13.28
CA THR A 80 -33.93 -21.17 -12.95
C THR A 80 -32.98 -20.79 -14.09
N HIS A 81 -33.25 -19.67 -14.75
CA HIS A 81 -32.39 -19.17 -15.81
C HIS A 81 -31.18 -18.46 -15.21
N CYS A 82 -30.00 -19.06 -15.31
CA CYS A 82 -28.75 -18.41 -14.93
C CYS A 82 -28.28 -17.51 -16.09
N GLU A 83 -28.49 -16.21 -15.96
CA GLU A 83 -28.03 -15.23 -16.95
C GLU A 83 -26.54 -14.92 -16.74
N LYS A 84 -25.79 -14.96 -17.85
CA LYS A 84 -24.36 -14.69 -17.84
C LYS A 84 -24.11 -13.19 -17.60
N PRO A 85 -23.29 -12.80 -16.60
CA PRO A 85 -23.04 -11.40 -16.34
C PRO A 85 -22.35 -10.72 -17.53
N GLY A 86 -22.73 -9.48 -17.78
CA GLY A 86 -22.05 -8.62 -18.76
C GLY A 86 -20.57 -8.53 -18.42
N GLY A 87 -19.71 -8.88 -19.38
CA GLY A 87 -18.26 -8.90 -19.14
C GLY A 87 -17.70 -10.18 -18.52
N TYR A 88 -18.42 -11.30 -18.60
CA TYR A 88 -17.90 -12.59 -18.14
C TYR A 88 -16.51 -12.93 -18.74
N ILE A 89 -15.62 -13.35 -17.85
CA ILE A 89 -14.22 -13.67 -18.14
C ILE A 89 -13.96 -15.12 -17.68
N PRO A 90 -13.11 -15.89 -18.37
CA PRO A 90 -12.71 -17.22 -17.90
C PRO A 90 -11.98 -17.15 -16.56
N ASP A 91 -12.25 -18.12 -15.67
CA ASP A 91 -11.66 -18.21 -14.33
C ASP A 91 -10.13 -18.14 -14.35
N ALA A 92 -9.49 -18.74 -15.35
CA ALA A 92 -8.04 -18.71 -15.51
C ALA A 92 -7.47 -17.29 -15.64
N VAL A 93 -8.18 -16.40 -16.33
CA VAL A 93 -7.76 -15.00 -16.53
C VAL A 93 -7.96 -14.20 -15.25
N LEU A 94 -9.10 -14.38 -14.58
CA LEU A 94 -9.40 -13.73 -13.31
C LEU A 94 -8.39 -14.12 -12.22
N LEU A 95 -8.07 -15.42 -12.13
CA LEU A 95 -7.10 -15.95 -11.18
C LEU A 95 -5.67 -15.47 -11.50
N CYS A 96 -5.33 -15.33 -12.79
CA CYS A 96 -4.06 -14.74 -13.20
C CYS A 96 -3.98 -13.25 -12.82
N LEU A 97 -5.05 -12.48 -13.07
CA LEU A 97 -5.14 -11.07 -12.70
C LEU A 97 -4.95 -10.88 -11.20
N TRP A 98 -5.71 -11.60 -10.37
CA TRP A 98 -5.59 -11.53 -8.92
C TRP A 98 -4.20 -11.94 -8.42
N ARG A 99 -3.59 -12.95 -9.04
CA ARG A 99 -2.21 -13.34 -8.71
C ARG A 99 -1.22 -12.22 -9.02
N ILE A 100 -1.36 -11.53 -10.15
CA ILE A 100 -0.51 -10.38 -10.49
C ILE A 100 -0.71 -9.26 -9.48
N VAL A 101 -1.95 -8.87 -9.20
CA VAL A 101 -2.28 -7.81 -8.22
C VAL A 101 -1.73 -8.15 -6.84
N TYR A 102 -1.93 -9.37 -6.38
CA TYR A 102 -1.47 -9.83 -5.08
C TYR A 102 0.06 -9.76 -4.94
N TRP A 103 0.80 -10.39 -5.85
CA TRP A 103 2.27 -10.45 -5.71
C TRP A 103 2.93 -9.10 -5.96
N THR A 104 2.38 -8.29 -6.88
CA THR A 104 2.88 -6.93 -7.08
C THR A 104 2.67 -6.06 -5.84
N ALA A 105 1.49 -6.11 -5.22
CA ALA A 105 1.21 -5.41 -3.96
C ALA A 105 2.12 -5.89 -2.82
N GLN A 106 2.38 -7.20 -2.75
CA GLN A 106 3.26 -7.80 -1.76
C GLN A 106 4.70 -7.28 -1.90
N VAL A 107 5.24 -7.28 -3.11
CA VAL A 107 6.59 -6.75 -3.40
C VAL A 107 6.64 -5.25 -3.15
N LEU A 108 5.62 -4.50 -3.55
CA LEU A 108 5.56 -3.06 -3.34
C LEU A 108 5.62 -2.72 -1.84
N THR A 109 4.83 -3.43 -1.03
CA THR A 109 4.68 -3.18 0.41
C THR A 109 5.91 -3.57 1.20
N TRP A 110 6.49 -4.74 0.93
CA TRP A 110 7.56 -5.29 1.76
C TRP A 110 8.96 -4.99 1.24
N LEU A 111 9.12 -4.59 -0.02
CA LEU A 111 10.44 -4.33 -0.61
C LEU A 111 10.58 -2.89 -1.07
N VAL A 112 9.68 -2.43 -1.95
CA VAL A 112 9.85 -1.14 -2.64
C VAL A 112 9.64 0.05 -1.70
N LEU A 113 8.53 0.09 -0.96
CA LEU A 113 8.20 1.21 -0.09
C LEU A 113 9.19 1.39 1.08
N PRO A 114 9.60 0.34 1.82
CA PRO A 114 10.57 0.47 2.91
C PRO A 114 11.96 0.88 2.42
N PHE A 115 12.34 0.40 1.23
CA PHE A 115 13.54 0.86 0.54
C PHE A 115 13.48 2.35 0.22
N MET A 116 12.37 2.82 -0.36
CA MET A 116 12.17 4.25 -0.66
C MET A 116 12.23 5.12 0.59
N GLN A 117 11.58 4.71 1.68
CA GLN A 117 11.62 5.43 2.95
C GLN A 117 13.05 5.53 3.49
N SER A 118 13.80 4.43 3.49
CA SER A 118 15.19 4.43 3.96
C SER A 118 16.12 5.25 3.05
N TYR A 119 15.85 5.29 1.74
CA TYR A 119 16.62 6.08 0.77
C TYR A 119 16.45 7.58 0.99
N VAL A 120 15.22 8.04 1.27
CA VAL A 120 14.94 9.45 1.55
C VAL A 120 15.50 9.87 2.91
N ASN A 121 15.46 8.98 3.89
CA ASN A 121 15.99 9.23 5.24
C ASN A 121 17.52 9.16 5.30
N ALA A 122 18.21 8.66 4.26
CA ALA A 122 19.66 8.63 4.23
C ALA A 122 20.26 10.03 4.04
N GLY A 123 21.07 10.46 5.02
CA GLY A 123 21.74 11.77 5.04
C GLY A 123 22.96 11.90 4.11
N ASP A 124 23.32 10.86 3.36
CA ASP A 124 24.47 10.89 2.46
C ASP A 124 24.26 11.82 1.27
N PHE A 125 25.28 12.56 0.83
CA PHE A 125 25.16 13.47 -0.30
C PHE A 125 25.22 12.78 -1.68
N THR A 126 25.75 11.55 -1.75
CA THR A 126 25.90 10.80 -3.00
C THR A 126 24.79 9.77 -3.18
N ALA A 127 24.28 9.61 -4.41
CA ALA A 127 23.21 8.64 -4.71
C ALA A 127 23.61 7.19 -4.39
N TYR A 128 24.87 6.84 -4.60
CA TYR A 128 25.42 5.52 -4.27
C TYR A 128 25.50 5.29 -2.75
N GLY A 129 25.94 6.31 -1.98
CA GLY A 129 25.96 6.27 -0.52
C GLY A 129 24.55 6.03 0.04
N LYS A 130 23.57 6.82 -0.43
CA LYS A 130 22.16 6.66 -0.04
C LYS A 130 21.62 5.26 -0.34
N MET A 131 21.91 4.69 -1.51
CA MET A 131 21.44 3.35 -1.88
C MET A 131 22.05 2.26 -0.98
N LYS A 132 23.36 2.34 -0.70
CA LYS A 132 24.05 1.40 0.18
C LYS A 132 23.53 1.50 1.62
N ALA A 133 23.37 2.72 2.13
CA ALA A 133 22.82 2.98 3.46
C ALA A 133 21.38 2.46 3.58
N ALA A 134 20.53 2.75 2.59
CA ALA A 134 19.15 2.28 2.57
C ALA A 134 19.04 0.75 2.52
N LEU A 135 19.89 0.09 1.74
CA LEU A 135 19.92 -1.37 1.66
C LEU A 135 20.41 -1.99 2.98
N PHE A 136 21.46 -1.43 3.58
CA PHE A 136 22.00 -1.91 4.84
C PHE A 136 20.99 -1.77 5.98
N ASN A 137 20.36 -0.59 6.13
CA ASN A 137 19.36 -0.36 7.17
C ASN A 137 18.19 -1.34 7.04
N ASN A 138 17.62 -1.50 5.84
CA ASN A 138 16.56 -2.47 5.62
C ASN A 138 17.02 -3.91 5.87
N ALA A 139 18.22 -4.28 5.45
CA ALA A 139 18.76 -5.62 5.68
C ALA A 139 18.90 -5.93 7.18
N VAL A 140 19.30 -4.96 8.00
CA VAL A 140 19.33 -5.11 9.47
C VAL A 140 17.92 -5.28 10.03
N TYR A 141 16.96 -4.44 9.63
CA TYR A 141 15.57 -4.55 10.09
C TYR A 141 14.94 -5.91 9.71
N TYR A 142 15.02 -6.31 8.45
CA TYR A 142 14.49 -7.59 7.99
C TYR A 142 15.26 -8.79 8.56
N GLY A 143 16.57 -8.66 8.76
CA GLY A 143 17.39 -9.67 9.42
C GLY A 143 16.93 -9.95 10.85
N LEU A 144 16.60 -8.91 11.62
CA LEU A 144 16.05 -9.05 12.97
C LEU A 144 14.66 -9.71 12.95
N TYR A 145 13.76 -9.30 12.04
CA TYR A 145 12.46 -9.97 11.88
C TYR A 145 12.61 -11.44 11.53
N LEU A 146 13.52 -11.78 10.62
CA LEU A 146 13.78 -13.15 10.21
C LEU A 146 14.37 -13.99 11.36
N LEU A 147 15.22 -13.41 12.20
CA LEU A 147 15.73 -14.08 13.40
C LEU A 147 14.60 -14.43 14.37
N VAL A 148 13.73 -13.47 14.69
CA VAL A 148 12.57 -13.72 15.56
C VAL A 148 11.64 -14.79 14.96
N PHE A 149 11.38 -14.71 13.65
CA PHE A 149 10.58 -15.69 12.94
C PHE A 149 11.21 -17.10 12.98
N ALA A 150 12.53 -17.20 12.79
CA ALA A 150 13.26 -18.47 12.88
C ALA A 150 13.17 -19.10 14.27
N LEU A 151 13.28 -18.30 15.35
CA LEU A 151 13.10 -18.80 16.72
C LEU A 151 11.69 -19.35 16.95
N LEU A 152 10.66 -18.69 16.42
CA LEU A 152 9.28 -19.17 16.49
C LEU A 152 9.08 -20.47 15.70
N LEU A 153 9.72 -20.60 14.53
CA LEU A 153 9.69 -21.84 13.77
C LEU A 153 10.37 -22.99 14.51
N VAL A 154 11.55 -22.76 15.11
CA VAL A 154 12.24 -23.78 15.93
C VAL A 154 11.33 -24.22 17.08
N TYR A 155 10.67 -23.29 17.76
CA TYR A 155 9.70 -23.61 18.81
C TYR A 155 8.54 -24.47 18.27
N ALA A 156 7.98 -24.13 17.10
CA ALA A 156 6.90 -24.89 16.48
C ALA A 156 7.33 -26.32 16.10
N ILE A 157 8.56 -26.50 15.60
CA ILE A 157 9.12 -27.83 15.31
C ILE A 157 9.24 -28.66 16.59
N ILE A 158 9.74 -28.07 17.68
CA ILE A 158 9.86 -28.76 18.99
C ILE A 158 8.48 -29.20 19.50
N LYS A 159 7.43 -28.42 19.22
CA LYS A 159 6.04 -28.77 19.55
C LYS A 159 5.40 -29.80 18.60
N GLY A 160 6.15 -30.33 17.63
CA GLY A 160 5.73 -31.42 16.76
C GLY A 160 5.03 -30.99 15.47
N VAL A 161 5.14 -29.73 15.05
CA VAL A 161 4.57 -29.26 13.79
C VAL A 161 5.44 -29.69 12.62
N VAL A 162 4.87 -30.43 11.66
CA VAL A 162 5.56 -30.83 10.42
C VAL A 162 5.63 -29.62 9.48
N ILE A 163 6.84 -29.12 9.23
CA ILE A 163 7.06 -27.97 8.35
C ILE A 163 7.41 -28.45 6.94
N ASN A 164 6.43 -28.36 6.04
CA ASN A 164 6.65 -28.46 4.59
C ASN A 164 6.78 -27.06 3.98
N MET A 165 7.40 -26.96 2.80
CA MET A 165 7.52 -25.68 2.06
C MET A 165 6.15 -25.04 1.75
N GLU A 166 5.13 -25.86 1.51
CA GLU A 166 3.76 -25.38 1.32
C GLU A 166 3.17 -24.79 2.61
N HIS A 167 3.35 -25.46 3.74
CA HIS A 167 2.91 -24.94 5.04
C HIS A 167 3.64 -23.65 5.41
N LEU A 168 4.95 -23.57 5.16
CA LEU A 168 5.75 -22.36 5.40
C LEU A 168 5.24 -21.19 4.55
N LYS A 169 4.96 -21.43 3.26
CA LYS A 169 4.40 -20.41 2.37
C LYS A 169 3.04 -19.90 2.88
N VAL A 170 2.15 -20.80 3.31
CA VAL A 170 0.84 -20.42 3.86
C VAL A 170 1.00 -19.61 5.14
N ILE A 171 1.90 -20.00 6.04
CA ILE A 171 2.19 -19.25 7.27
C ILE A 171 2.67 -17.83 6.93
N LEU A 172 3.64 -17.68 6.02
CA LEU A 172 4.16 -16.37 5.63
C LEU A 172 3.09 -15.47 4.98
N VAL A 173 2.28 -16.03 4.07
CA VAL A 173 1.19 -15.30 3.42
C VAL A 173 0.15 -14.86 4.46
N SER A 174 -0.24 -15.76 5.37
CA SER A 174 -1.20 -15.45 6.42
C SER A 174 -0.67 -14.40 7.39
N ALA A 175 0.59 -14.48 7.80
CA ALA A 175 1.24 -13.52 8.70
C ALA A 175 1.35 -12.12 8.09
N SER A 176 1.68 -12.02 6.80
CA SER A 176 1.67 -10.73 6.09
C SER A 176 0.27 -10.12 6.06
N ASN A 177 -0.75 -10.93 5.81
CA ASN A 177 -2.14 -10.46 5.75
C ASN A 177 -2.65 -10.03 7.14
N THR A 178 -2.32 -10.76 8.21
CA THR A 178 -2.70 -10.37 9.57
C THR A 178 -2.04 -9.06 10.00
N TRP A 179 -0.78 -8.83 9.61
CA TRP A 179 -0.11 -7.54 9.81
C TRP A 179 -0.84 -6.40 9.10
N GLY A 180 -1.23 -6.59 7.84
CA GLY A 180 -2.00 -5.60 7.09
C GLY A 180 -3.37 -5.31 7.71
N LEU A 181 -4.09 -6.35 8.14
CA LEU A 181 -5.38 -6.21 8.81
C LEU A 181 -5.25 -5.52 10.17
N PHE A 182 -4.22 -5.84 10.94
CA PHE A 182 -3.94 -5.18 12.21
C PHE A 182 -3.72 -3.67 12.01
N LEU A 183 -2.87 -3.29 11.04
CA LEU A 183 -2.66 -1.88 10.69
C LEU A 183 -3.94 -1.21 10.20
N LEU A 184 -4.75 -1.89 9.38
CA LEU A 184 -6.02 -1.37 8.90
C LEU A 184 -6.94 -1.07 10.08
N VAL A 185 -7.13 -2.00 11.03
CA VAL A 185 -7.99 -1.79 12.19
C VAL A 185 -7.55 -0.59 13.02
N VAL A 186 -6.25 -0.45 13.29
CA VAL A 186 -5.70 0.66 14.09
C VAL A 186 -5.81 2.00 13.35
N LEU A 187 -5.38 2.06 12.10
CA LEU A 187 -5.30 3.31 11.33
C LEU A 187 -6.66 3.79 10.85
N LEU A 188 -7.53 2.87 10.41
CA LEU A 188 -8.87 3.20 9.93
C LEU A 188 -9.74 3.77 11.05
N GLY A 189 -9.57 3.28 12.29
CA GLY A 189 -10.26 3.82 13.45
C GLY A 189 -10.00 5.32 13.66
N TYR A 190 -8.73 5.74 13.58
CA TYR A 190 -8.37 7.16 13.63
C TYR A 190 -8.92 7.93 12.42
N GLY A 191 -8.77 7.37 11.21
CA GLY A 191 -9.23 7.98 9.97
C GLY A 191 -10.72 8.29 9.96
N PHE A 192 -11.55 7.39 10.49
CA PHE A 192 -13.01 7.59 10.55
C PHE A 192 -13.45 8.74 11.46
N VAL A 193 -12.69 9.03 12.52
CA VAL A 193 -13.03 10.10 13.47
C VAL A 193 -12.43 11.43 13.04
N GLU A 194 -11.14 11.43 12.68
CA GLU A 194 -10.41 12.67 12.41
C GLU A 194 -10.82 13.29 11.05
N LEU A 195 -11.13 12.49 10.03
CA LEU A 195 -11.44 13.02 8.70
C LEU A 195 -12.75 13.84 8.69
N PRO A 196 -13.89 13.38 9.21
CA PRO A 196 -15.10 14.21 9.32
C PRO A 196 -14.92 15.42 10.23
N ARG A 197 -14.23 15.25 11.37
CA ARG A 197 -13.91 16.35 12.29
C ARG A 197 -13.07 17.43 11.59
N SER A 198 -12.05 17.02 10.84
CA SER A 198 -11.20 17.92 10.07
C SER A 198 -12.00 18.66 9.01
N LEU A 199 -12.88 17.97 8.26
CA LEU A 199 -13.77 18.59 7.28
C LEU A 199 -14.73 19.61 7.92
N TRP A 200 -15.29 19.28 9.07
CA TRP A 200 -16.15 20.19 9.84
C TRP A 200 -15.39 21.45 10.27
N HIS A 201 -14.19 21.28 10.83
CA HIS A 201 -13.34 22.39 11.21
C HIS A 201 -12.85 23.22 10.02
N MET A 202 -12.62 22.60 8.86
CA MET A 202 -12.28 23.32 7.63
C MET A 202 -13.42 24.19 7.09
N GLY A 203 -14.68 23.85 7.41
CA GLY A 203 -15.84 24.69 7.10
C GLY A 203 -15.96 25.94 7.98
N SER A 204 -15.43 25.90 9.21
CA SER A 204 -15.55 27.01 10.17
C SER A 204 -14.44 28.06 9.99
N ARG A 205 -14.84 29.30 9.64
CA ARG A 205 -13.91 30.39 9.34
C ARG A 205 -13.11 30.84 10.56
N ASP A 206 -13.76 30.97 11.72
CA ASP A 206 -13.12 31.41 12.97
C ASP A 206 -12.07 30.42 13.48
N TYR A 207 -12.41 29.14 13.49
CA TYR A 207 -11.47 28.08 13.87
C TYR A 207 -10.25 28.06 12.94
N ARG A 208 -10.48 28.15 11.62
CA ARG A 208 -9.39 28.22 10.64
C ARG A 208 -8.51 29.44 10.82
N LEU A 209 -9.10 30.60 11.09
CA LEU A 209 -8.35 31.84 11.30
C LEU A 209 -7.44 31.71 12.53
N ASN A 210 -8.00 31.32 13.68
CA ASN A 210 -7.23 31.14 14.92
C ASN A 210 -6.15 30.08 14.78
N LYS A 211 -6.46 28.94 14.14
CA LYS A 211 -5.47 27.88 13.88
C LYS A 211 -4.35 28.36 12.96
N THR A 212 -4.66 29.19 11.96
CA THR A 212 -3.64 29.75 11.07
C THR A 212 -2.75 30.76 11.80
N TYR A 213 -3.31 31.64 12.63
CA TYR A 213 -2.51 32.55 13.46
C TYR A 213 -1.57 31.78 14.40
N PHE A 214 -2.08 30.73 15.07
CA PHE A 214 -1.24 29.88 15.91
C PHE A 214 -0.13 29.17 15.12
N ASN A 215 -0.43 28.66 13.93
CA ASN A 215 0.58 28.01 13.09
C ASN A 215 1.65 28.98 12.58
N ILE A 216 1.27 30.23 12.26
CA ILE A 216 2.20 31.28 11.85
C ILE A 216 3.14 31.61 13.01
N ASP A 217 2.60 31.80 14.22
CA ASP A 217 3.38 32.09 15.41
C ASP A 217 4.37 30.96 15.73
N LYS A 218 3.89 29.72 15.73
CA LYS A 218 4.73 28.53 15.90
C LYS A 218 5.85 28.46 14.85
N MET A 219 5.52 28.63 13.57
CA MET A 219 6.52 28.55 12.49
C MET A 219 7.53 29.71 12.55
N SER A 220 7.12 30.88 13.05
CA SER A 220 8.02 32.00 13.34
C SER A 220 8.99 31.64 14.48
N SER A 221 8.50 31.01 15.55
CA SER A 221 9.34 30.52 16.65
C SER A 221 10.35 29.49 16.17
N ASP A 222 9.90 28.46 15.44
CA ASP A 222 10.77 27.40 14.90
C ASP A 222 11.86 27.99 13.98
N LYS A 223 11.51 29.01 13.19
CA LYS A 223 12.47 29.74 12.34
C LYS A 223 13.53 30.47 13.17
N CYS A 224 13.11 31.15 14.25
CA CYS A 224 14.03 31.89 15.12
C CYS A 224 15.04 30.94 15.79
N GLU A 225 14.56 29.81 16.31
CA GLU A 225 15.40 28.76 16.91
C GLU A 225 16.40 28.19 15.91
N ALA A 226 15.97 27.90 14.68
CA ALA A 226 16.86 27.44 13.62
C ALA A 226 17.93 28.49 13.23
N GLU A 227 17.55 29.77 13.14
CA GLU A 227 18.50 30.86 12.88
C GLU A 227 19.53 31.03 14.01
N GLU A 228 19.10 30.87 15.26
CA GLU A 228 19.99 30.87 16.43
C GLU A 228 20.96 29.68 16.41
N GLY A 229 20.47 28.47 16.15
CA GLY A 229 21.33 27.28 16.04
C GLY A 229 22.39 27.41 14.94
N ILE A 230 22.05 28.04 13.81
CA ILE A 230 23.02 28.35 12.75
C ILE A 230 24.06 29.37 13.25
N LYS A 231 23.64 30.44 13.93
CA LYS A 231 24.56 31.46 14.47
C LYS A 231 25.50 30.87 15.52
N GLU A 232 25.01 30.00 16.39
CA GLU A 232 25.83 29.31 17.38
C GLU A 232 26.87 28.40 16.74
N THR A 233 26.45 27.59 15.76
CA THR A 233 27.37 26.72 14.99
C THR A 233 28.44 27.55 14.29
N TYR A 234 28.06 28.70 13.70
CA TYR A 234 29.01 29.61 13.06
C TYR A 234 30.01 30.22 14.05
N ARG A 235 29.55 30.67 15.23
CA ARG A 235 30.45 31.17 16.29
C ARG A 235 31.39 30.08 16.78
N PHE A 236 30.91 28.85 16.96
CA PHE A 236 31.72 27.71 17.37
C PHE A 236 32.84 27.44 16.37
N ILE A 237 32.53 27.43 15.07
CA ILE A 237 33.56 27.23 14.01
C ILE A 237 34.58 28.37 14.00
N LEU A 238 34.14 29.63 14.17
CA LEU A 238 35.04 30.78 14.20
C LEU A 238 35.99 30.79 15.40
N HIS A 239 35.54 30.32 16.56
CA HIS A 239 36.32 30.29 17.80
C HIS A 239 36.96 28.92 18.07
N ALA A 240 36.75 27.94 17.19
CA ALA A 240 37.40 26.65 17.29
C ALA A 240 38.91 26.86 17.08
N PRO A 241 39.77 26.45 18.04
CA PRO A 241 41.20 26.54 17.85
C PRO A 241 41.58 25.71 16.63
N VAL A 242 42.25 26.34 15.66
CA VAL A 242 42.82 25.64 14.51
C VAL A 242 43.87 24.68 15.05
N VAL A 243 43.48 23.41 15.20
CA VAL A 243 44.42 22.32 15.52
C VAL A 243 45.32 22.19 14.30
N LYS A 244 46.55 22.72 14.44
CA LYS A 244 47.65 22.50 13.49
C LYS A 244 48.14 21.07 13.57
#